data_AF-A0A8B5WG73-F1
#
_entry.id   AF-A0A8B5WG73-F1
#
_cell.length_a   1.000
_cell.length_b   1.000
_cell.length_c   1.000
_cell.angle_alpha   90.00
_cell.angle_beta   90.00
_cell.angle_gamma   90.00
#
_symmetry.space_group_name_H-M   'P 1'
#
loop_
_entity.id
_entity.type
_entity.pdbx_description
1 polymer ?
#
loop_
_entity_poly.entity_id
_entity_poly.type
_entity_poly.pdbx_seq_one_letter_code
_entity_poly.pdbx_strand_id
1 'polypeptide(L)'
;MLSEEEWLALARSLESDRVERKRSAADRQGICRAICAFANDLADHAQPGVIIVGMEDDASCAGLEINDRMLRELAGLKDNGNILPVPSMEVIVREVDGCQVAVIEVMPAPNPPVRYRGQVWVRVGPTNRSATPEEEARLTERRRAGDRTFDLRAVPDAELDDLDLEFFEHEYIGSALAREVIEENRRPLEQRLASLRFITRGHPNNGALLVLGRQPRDWVPGAYLQFLRIDGSALGDPVKDEKQLDGTLPQIMSRLDELLEVHIQVAVDLTAQARDVQQPDYPARALQQLIRNALIHRAYEGTNAPVRVYWFNDRIEISNPGGLYGQVNERNFGQGATDYRNPLLAEAMGVLGYVQRYGFGIPLARSLLEDNGNPAPEFRFEAGNVLVIVRAPA
;
A
#
# COMPACT_ATOMS: atom_id res chain seq x y z
N MET A 1 14.97 -4.88 -21.81
CA MET A 1 15.78 -5.73 -22.71
C MET A 1 17.11 -5.06 -22.92
N LEU A 2 18.18 -5.84 -22.98
CA LEU A 2 19.51 -5.34 -23.31
C LEU A 2 19.55 -4.90 -24.79
N SER A 3 20.26 -3.80 -25.06
CA SER A 3 20.61 -3.42 -26.44
C SER A 3 21.59 -4.43 -27.05
N GLU A 4 21.71 -4.42 -28.38
CA GLU A 4 22.62 -5.34 -29.09
C GLU A 4 24.09 -5.13 -28.67
N GLU A 5 24.51 -3.89 -28.44
CA GLU A 5 25.86 -3.57 -27.95
C GLU A 5 26.10 -4.09 -26.53
N GLU A 6 25.15 -3.89 -25.61
CA GLU A 6 25.25 -4.37 -24.22
C GLU A 6 25.27 -5.91 -24.15
N TRP A 7 24.43 -6.55 -24.97
CA TRP A 7 24.41 -8.00 -25.10
C TRP A 7 25.77 -8.54 -25.54
N LEU A 8 26.34 -8.01 -26.64
CA LEU A 8 27.63 -8.48 -27.15
C LEU A 8 28.77 -8.23 -26.16
N ALA A 9 28.72 -7.13 -25.40
CA ALA A 9 29.68 -6.86 -24.35
C ALA A 9 29.63 -7.91 -23.24
N LEU A 10 28.44 -8.29 -22.77
CA LEU A 10 28.25 -9.34 -21.77
C LEU A 10 28.60 -10.72 -22.31
N ALA A 11 28.22 -11.03 -23.55
CA ALA A 11 28.52 -12.30 -24.19
C ALA A 11 30.02 -12.54 -24.37
N ARG A 12 30.82 -11.48 -24.50
CA ARG A 12 32.29 -11.52 -24.63
C ARG A 12 33.03 -11.30 -23.31
N SER A 13 32.35 -10.97 -22.22
CA SER A 13 32.98 -10.76 -20.91
C SER A 13 33.35 -12.07 -20.23
N LEU A 14 34.20 -12.02 -19.20
CA LEU A 14 34.31 -13.15 -18.27
C LEU A 14 32.97 -13.39 -17.56
N GLU A 15 32.78 -14.60 -17.05
CA GLU A 15 31.66 -14.85 -16.13
C GLU A 15 31.77 -13.90 -14.94
N SER A 16 30.63 -13.30 -14.61
CA SER A 16 30.53 -12.26 -13.60
C SER A 16 29.27 -12.49 -12.78
N ASP A 17 29.01 -11.62 -11.83
CA ASP A 17 27.76 -11.58 -11.08
C ASP A 17 26.52 -11.24 -11.94
N ARG A 18 26.70 -11.01 -13.25
CA ARG A 18 25.63 -10.78 -14.24
C ARG A 18 25.65 -11.73 -15.45
N VAL A 19 26.65 -12.61 -15.57
CA VAL A 19 26.80 -13.54 -16.71
C VAL A 19 27.08 -14.96 -16.21
N GLU A 20 26.27 -15.92 -16.65
CA GLU A 20 26.47 -17.36 -16.47
C GLU A 20 26.45 -18.04 -17.84
N ARG A 21 27.42 -18.93 -18.10
CA ARG A 21 27.43 -19.79 -19.29
C ARG A 21 27.08 -21.22 -18.92
N LYS A 22 26.41 -21.88 -19.86
CA LYS A 22 26.13 -23.31 -19.79
C LYS A 22 26.31 -23.92 -21.16
N ARG A 23 27.11 -25.01 -21.22
CA ARG A 23 27.23 -25.83 -22.42
C ARG A 23 25.87 -26.35 -22.92
N SER A 24 24.95 -26.70 -22.01
CA SER A 24 23.63 -27.24 -22.35
C SER A 24 22.56 -26.95 -21.29
N ALA A 25 21.30 -27.16 -21.65
CA ALA A 25 20.14 -27.05 -20.76
C ALA A 25 19.99 -28.24 -19.77
N ALA A 26 20.95 -29.18 -19.73
CA ALA A 26 20.85 -30.37 -18.89
C ALA A 26 20.92 -30.05 -17.39
N ASP A 27 21.72 -29.06 -17.00
CA ASP A 27 21.85 -28.61 -15.60
C ASP A 27 20.71 -27.66 -15.20
N ARG A 28 19.49 -28.22 -15.17
CA ARG A 28 18.29 -27.45 -14.79
C ARG A 28 18.40 -26.86 -13.38
N GLN A 29 19.06 -27.56 -12.46
CA GLN A 29 19.21 -27.07 -11.09
C GLN A 29 20.15 -25.86 -11.03
N GLY A 30 21.30 -25.92 -11.71
CA GLY A 30 22.22 -24.79 -11.82
C GLY A 30 21.57 -23.58 -12.49
N ILE A 31 20.81 -23.80 -13.57
CA ILE A 31 20.06 -22.72 -14.24
C ILE A 31 19.03 -22.09 -13.27
N CYS A 32 18.22 -22.88 -12.56
CA CYS A 32 17.28 -22.32 -11.58
C CYS A 32 17.96 -21.55 -10.44
N ARG A 33 19.13 -22.02 -9.97
CA ARG A 33 19.94 -21.30 -8.97
C ARG A 33 20.46 -19.99 -9.53
N ALA A 34 20.91 -19.97 -10.78
CA ALA A 34 21.36 -18.76 -11.47
C ALA A 34 20.21 -17.76 -11.67
N ILE A 35 19.03 -18.22 -12.10
CA ILE A 35 17.82 -17.38 -12.22
C ILE A 35 17.50 -16.74 -10.87
N CYS A 36 17.48 -17.53 -9.80
CA CYS A 36 17.23 -17.06 -8.45
C CYS A 36 18.29 -16.03 -7.99
N ALA A 37 19.56 -16.31 -8.27
CA ALA A 37 20.67 -15.43 -7.89
C ALA A 37 20.68 -14.09 -8.64
N PHE A 38 20.42 -14.10 -9.95
CA PHE A 38 20.29 -12.88 -10.75
C PHE A 38 19.06 -12.06 -10.34
N ALA A 39 17.93 -12.71 -10.06
CA ALA A 39 16.75 -12.02 -9.55
C ALA A 39 17.00 -11.39 -8.17
N ASN A 40 17.88 -11.97 -7.34
CA ASN A 40 18.24 -11.41 -6.04
C ASN A 40 19.22 -10.23 -6.12
N ASP A 41 20.01 -10.13 -7.20
CA ASP A 41 20.92 -9.01 -7.50
C ASP A 41 21.62 -8.47 -6.25
N LEU A 42 22.35 -9.31 -5.52
CA LEU A 42 22.96 -8.94 -4.23
C LEU A 42 23.92 -7.75 -4.35
N ALA A 43 24.58 -7.62 -5.50
CA ALA A 43 25.49 -6.53 -5.83
C ALA A 43 24.78 -5.20 -6.16
N ASP A 44 23.44 -5.22 -6.33
CA ASP A 44 22.57 -4.06 -6.56
C ASP A 44 22.93 -3.30 -7.84
N HIS A 45 23.19 -4.03 -8.93
CA HIS A 45 23.41 -3.42 -10.24
C HIS A 45 22.14 -2.80 -10.81
N ALA A 46 20.97 -3.27 -10.39
CA ALA A 46 19.66 -2.89 -10.94
C ALA A 46 19.57 -3.10 -12.47
N GLN A 47 20.34 -4.04 -13.00
CA GLN A 47 20.41 -4.37 -14.43
C GLN A 47 20.17 -5.86 -14.65
N PRO A 48 19.75 -6.28 -15.86
CA PRO A 48 19.49 -7.69 -16.16
C PRO A 48 20.76 -8.54 -16.02
N GLY A 49 20.58 -9.75 -15.50
CA GLY A 49 21.56 -10.84 -15.60
C GLY A 49 21.23 -11.77 -16.76
N VAL A 50 22.24 -12.39 -17.37
CA VAL A 50 22.08 -13.27 -18.54
C VAL A 50 22.63 -14.67 -18.27
N ILE A 51 21.83 -15.67 -18.59
CA ILE A 51 22.26 -17.08 -18.67
C ILE A 51 22.35 -17.45 -20.14
N ILE A 52 23.54 -17.81 -20.61
CA ILE A 52 23.79 -18.16 -22.01
C ILE A 52 23.95 -19.67 -22.13
N VAL A 53 22.98 -20.32 -22.78
CA VAL A 53 22.95 -21.75 -23.02
C VAL A 53 23.42 -22.04 -24.44
N GLY A 54 24.44 -22.91 -24.57
CA GLY A 54 25.11 -23.21 -25.83
C GLY A 54 26.53 -22.65 -25.95
N MET A 55 27.11 -22.15 -24.85
CA MET A 55 28.50 -21.69 -24.77
C MET A 55 29.28 -22.45 -23.70
N GLU A 56 30.58 -22.62 -23.95
CA GLU A 56 31.55 -23.10 -22.95
C GLU A 56 31.95 -21.96 -21.99
N ASP A 57 32.57 -22.33 -20.87
CA ASP A 57 33.02 -21.36 -19.84
C ASP A 57 34.07 -20.37 -20.38
N ASP A 58 34.84 -20.78 -21.40
CA ASP A 58 35.84 -19.96 -22.11
C ASP A 58 35.25 -19.07 -23.22
N ALA A 59 33.91 -18.96 -23.27
CA ALA A 59 33.15 -18.25 -24.29
C ALA A 59 33.26 -18.83 -25.71
N SER A 60 33.77 -20.05 -25.89
CA SER A 60 33.67 -20.76 -27.17
C SER A 60 32.28 -21.37 -27.39
N CYS A 61 31.94 -21.60 -28.66
CA CYS A 61 30.65 -22.17 -29.05
C CYS A 61 30.59 -23.67 -28.71
N ALA A 62 29.54 -24.10 -28.02
CA ALA A 62 29.32 -25.52 -27.71
C ALA A 62 28.67 -26.31 -28.86
N GLY A 63 28.22 -25.62 -29.92
CA GLY A 63 27.56 -26.24 -31.08
C GLY A 63 26.21 -26.88 -30.76
N LEU A 64 25.49 -26.36 -29.76
CA LEU A 64 24.20 -26.88 -29.33
C LEU A 64 23.10 -26.46 -30.30
N GLU A 65 22.30 -27.41 -30.78
CA GLU A 65 21.13 -27.11 -31.60
C GLU A 65 20.01 -26.49 -30.73
N ILE A 66 19.65 -25.24 -31.01
CA ILE A 66 18.60 -24.51 -30.31
C ILE A 66 17.27 -24.73 -31.06
N ASN A 67 16.30 -25.34 -30.38
CA ASN A 67 14.97 -25.60 -30.93
C ASN A 67 13.85 -25.08 -30.02
N ASP A 68 12.65 -24.94 -30.59
CA ASP A 68 11.46 -24.44 -29.88
C ASP A 68 11.15 -25.18 -28.59
N ARG A 69 11.41 -26.49 -28.56
CA ARG A 69 11.16 -27.31 -27.37
C ARG A 69 12.06 -26.87 -26.22
N MET A 70 13.35 -26.66 -26.48
CA MET A 70 14.30 -26.17 -25.48
C MET A 70 13.89 -24.80 -24.93
N LEU A 71 13.49 -23.88 -25.81
CA LEU A 71 13.07 -22.53 -25.39
C LEU A 71 11.85 -22.58 -24.47
N ARG A 72 10.85 -23.42 -24.78
CA ARG A 72 9.68 -23.62 -23.91
C ARG A 72 10.04 -24.26 -22.58
N GLU A 73 10.94 -25.25 -22.59
CA GLU A 73 11.41 -25.89 -21.36
C GLU A 73 12.16 -24.91 -20.45
N LEU A 74 13.01 -24.04 -21.02
CA LEU A 74 13.72 -22.99 -20.28
C LEU A 74 12.76 -21.91 -19.76
N ALA A 75 11.81 -21.46 -20.58
CA ALA A 75 10.81 -20.47 -20.17
C ALA A 75 9.94 -20.98 -19.02
N GLY A 76 9.56 -22.27 -19.05
CA GLY A 76 8.77 -22.92 -18.01
C GLY A 76 9.50 -23.15 -16.67
N LEU A 77 10.81 -22.88 -16.57
CA LEU A 77 11.56 -23.05 -15.33
C LEU A 77 11.05 -22.15 -14.20
N LYS A 78 10.50 -20.97 -14.53
CA LYS A 78 9.93 -20.04 -13.54
C LYS A 78 8.54 -20.46 -13.02
N ASP A 79 7.80 -21.23 -13.81
CA ASP A 79 6.37 -21.52 -13.57
C ASP A 79 6.13 -22.86 -12.85
N ASN A 80 7.16 -23.65 -12.60
CA ASN A 80 7.06 -24.98 -11.98
C ASN A 80 6.89 -24.95 -10.44
N GLY A 81 6.68 -23.76 -9.85
CA GLY A 81 6.50 -23.55 -8.41
C GLY A 81 7.76 -23.70 -7.55
N ASN A 82 8.92 -24.01 -8.13
CA ASN A 82 10.16 -24.13 -7.36
C ASN A 82 10.85 -22.78 -7.11
N ILE A 83 10.59 -21.76 -7.92
CA ILE A 83 11.15 -20.41 -7.75
C ILE A 83 10.05 -19.47 -7.29
N LEU A 84 10.19 -18.89 -6.09
CA LEU A 84 9.20 -18.01 -5.47
C LEU A 84 9.85 -16.81 -4.79
N PRO A 85 9.33 -15.58 -4.94
CA PRO A 85 8.30 -15.17 -5.91
C PRO A 85 8.71 -15.45 -7.36
N VAL A 86 7.74 -15.52 -8.29
CA VAL A 86 8.02 -15.81 -9.70
C VAL A 86 8.87 -14.68 -10.29
N PRO A 87 10.08 -14.96 -10.81
CA PRO A 87 10.97 -13.95 -11.35
C PRO A 87 10.47 -13.44 -12.72
N SER A 88 10.79 -12.18 -13.02
CA SER A 88 10.60 -11.62 -14.36
C SER A 88 11.80 -12.02 -15.23
N MET A 89 11.55 -12.83 -16.26
CA MET A 89 12.57 -13.27 -17.20
C MET A 89 11.98 -13.52 -18.60
N GLU A 90 12.84 -13.37 -19.60
CA GLU A 90 12.59 -13.69 -21.00
C GLU A 90 13.60 -14.71 -21.51
N VAL A 91 13.18 -15.56 -22.46
CA VAL A 91 14.05 -16.53 -23.13
C VAL A 91 14.05 -16.21 -24.61
N ILE A 92 15.20 -15.86 -25.16
CA ILE A 92 15.38 -15.43 -26.54
C ILE A 92 16.52 -16.18 -27.21
N VAL A 93 16.52 -16.24 -28.54
CA VAL A 93 17.66 -16.74 -29.32
C VAL A 93 18.52 -15.55 -29.74
N ARG A 94 19.83 -15.66 -29.54
CA ARG A 94 20.81 -14.67 -29.98
C ARG A 94 21.95 -15.37 -30.72
N GLU A 95 22.68 -14.60 -31.51
CA GLU A 95 23.91 -15.05 -32.16
C GLU A 95 25.11 -14.33 -31.54
N VAL A 96 26.19 -15.07 -31.31
CA VAL A 96 27.48 -14.54 -30.83
C VAL A 96 28.57 -15.15 -31.71
N ASP A 97 29.28 -14.31 -32.47
CA ASP A 97 30.39 -14.71 -33.32
C ASP A 97 30.06 -15.91 -34.25
N GLY A 98 28.84 -15.94 -34.82
CA GLY A 98 28.36 -17.01 -35.70
C GLY A 98 27.75 -18.23 -35.01
N CYS A 99 27.69 -18.24 -33.67
CA CYS A 99 27.11 -19.30 -32.86
C CYS A 99 25.71 -18.92 -32.36
N GLN A 100 24.69 -19.75 -32.64
CA GLN A 100 23.35 -19.57 -32.09
C GLN A 100 23.28 -20.09 -30.65
N VAL A 101 22.74 -19.28 -29.75
CA VAL A 101 22.63 -19.56 -28.31
C VAL A 101 21.25 -19.17 -27.79
N ALA A 102 20.78 -19.88 -26.76
CA ALA A 102 19.58 -19.49 -26.02
C ALA A 102 19.98 -18.63 -24.81
N VAL A 103 19.34 -17.48 -24.66
CA VAL A 103 19.65 -16.50 -23.61
C VAL A 103 18.44 -16.37 -22.70
N ILE A 104 18.66 -16.54 -21.40
CA ILE A 104 17.67 -16.22 -20.37
C ILE A 104 18.07 -14.87 -19.76
N GLU A 105 17.33 -13.83 -20.11
CA GLU A 105 17.47 -12.51 -19.49
C GLU A 105 16.61 -12.48 -18.22
N VAL A 106 17.24 -12.33 -17.06
CA VAL A 106 16.57 -12.29 -15.75
C VAL A 106 16.66 -10.89 -15.18
N MET A 107 15.50 -10.28 -14.94
CA MET A 107 15.42 -8.97 -14.30
C MET A 107 15.60 -9.12 -12.78
N PRO A 108 16.28 -8.16 -12.11
CA PRO A 108 16.24 -8.04 -10.67
C PRO A 108 14.79 -8.01 -10.17
N ALA A 109 14.48 -8.80 -9.15
CA ALA A 109 13.15 -8.85 -8.57
C ALA A 109 12.89 -7.58 -7.77
N PRO A 110 11.68 -6.98 -7.86
CA PRO A 110 11.35 -5.79 -7.08
C PRO A 110 11.28 -6.08 -5.57
N ASN A 111 10.96 -7.34 -5.21
CA ASN A 111 10.76 -7.79 -3.85
C ASN A 111 11.64 -9.02 -3.54
N PRO A 112 12.97 -8.86 -3.40
CA PRO A 112 13.84 -9.95 -2.98
C PRO A 112 13.56 -10.33 -1.50
N PRO A 113 14.01 -11.49 -1.00
CA PRO A 113 14.71 -12.53 -1.75
C PRO A 113 13.75 -13.48 -2.47
N VAL A 114 14.04 -13.73 -3.74
CA VAL A 114 13.59 -14.89 -4.51
C VAL A 114 14.30 -16.13 -3.97
N ARG A 115 13.56 -17.24 -3.90
CA ARG A 115 14.01 -18.52 -3.37
C ARG A 115 13.82 -19.60 -4.40
N TYR A 116 14.80 -20.49 -4.50
CA TYR A 116 14.66 -21.75 -5.23
C TYR A 116 14.56 -22.89 -4.22
N ARG A 117 13.41 -23.60 -4.20
CA ARG A 117 13.08 -24.66 -3.24
C ARG A 117 13.28 -24.23 -1.78
N GLY A 118 12.84 -23.01 -1.46
CA GLY A 118 12.92 -22.44 -0.12
C GLY A 118 14.28 -21.86 0.26
N GLN A 119 15.32 -22.03 -0.56
CA GLN A 119 16.66 -21.51 -0.29
C GLN A 119 16.95 -20.24 -1.11
N VAL A 120 17.56 -19.24 -0.48
CA VAL A 120 18.00 -18.01 -1.14
C VAL A 120 19.35 -18.26 -1.82
N TRP A 121 19.43 -17.98 -3.10
CA TRP A 121 20.67 -18.07 -3.88
C TRP A 121 21.16 -16.69 -4.23
N VAL A 122 22.46 -16.47 -4.10
CA VAL A 122 23.14 -15.22 -4.48
C VAL A 122 24.38 -15.55 -5.29
N ARG A 123 24.80 -14.60 -6.11
CA ARG A 123 25.98 -14.73 -6.95
C ARG A 123 27.12 -13.91 -6.36
N VAL A 124 28.28 -14.53 -6.23
CA VAL A 124 29.52 -13.88 -5.80
C VAL A 124 30.61 -14.23 -6.80
N GLY A 125 31.01 -13.24 -7.59
CA GLY A 125 31.82 -13.47 -8.78
C GLY A 125 31.11 -14.42 -9.76
N PRO A 126 31.79 -15.45 -10.30
CA PRO A 126 31.18 -16.40 -11.25
C PRO A 126 30.39 -17.53 -10.57
N THR A 127 30.28 -17.55 -9.24
CA THR A 127 29.70 -18.70 -8.52
C THR A 127 28.36 -18.40 -7.86
N ASN A 128 27.42 -19.33 -8.00
CA ASN A 128 26.16 -19.33 -7.27
C ASN A 128 26.32 -20.06 -5.95
N ARG A 129 25.92 -19.43 -4.84
CA ARG A 129 25.90 -20.06 -3.51
C ARG A 129 24.64 -19.71 -2.74
N SER A 130 24.38 -20.48 -1.69
CA SER A 130 23.38 -20.10 -0.69
C SER A 130 23.80 -18.76 -0.07
N ALA A 131 22.81 -17.88 0.13
CA ALA A 131 23.02 -16.66 0.89
C ALA A 131 23.35 -17.00 2.35
N THR A 132 24.18 -16.18 2.98
CA THR A 132 24.37 -16.20 4.43
C THR A 132 23.19 -15.51 5.13
N PRO A 133 22.97 -15.72 6.44
CA PRO A 133 21.90 -15.01 7.16
C PRO A 133 21.99 -13.48 7.07
N GLU A 134 23.21 -12.93 7.00
CA GLU A 134 23.45 -11.49 6.84
C GLU A 134 23.03 -10.99 5.43
N GLU A 135 23.35 -11.76 4.39
CA GLU A 135 22.93 -11.44 3.02
C GLU A 135 21.43 -11.61 2.83
N GLU A 136 20.82 -12.62 3.43
CA GLU A 136 19.36 -12.78 3.47
C GLU A 136 18.70 -11.61 4.20
N ALA A 137 19.28 -11.16 5.31
CA ALA A 137 18.81 -9.98 6.03
C ALA A 137 18.90 -8.72 5.15
N ARG A 138 20.01 -8.52 4.42
CA ARG A 138 20.20 -7.40 3.49
C ARG A 138 19.21 -7.43 2.33
N LEU A 139 18.94 -8.60 1.75
CA LEU A 139 17.92 -8.77 0.71
C LEU A 139 16.51 -8.53 1.25
N THR A 140 16.23 -8.99 2.47
CA THR A 140 14.96 -8.75 3.16
C THR A 140 14.78 -7.28 3.53
N GLU A 141 15.87 -6.58 3.88
CA GLU A 141 15.85 -5.14 4.14
C GLU A 141 15.60 -4.35 2.85
N ARG A 142 16.18 -4.75 1.71
CA ARG A 142 15.83 -4.17 0.40
C ARG A 142 14.36 -4.36 0.05
N ARG A 143 13.78 -5.52 0.39
CA ARG A 143 12.32 -5.72 0.36
C ARG A 143 11.59 -4.69 1.20
N ARG A 144 12.02 -4.51 2.45
CA ARG A 144 11.41 -3.55 3.41
C ARG A 144 11.57 -2.09 2.97
N ALA A 145 12.65 -1.75 2.29
CA ALA A 145 12.86 -0.43 1.69
C ALA A 145 11.97 -0.19 0.45
N GLY A 146 11.54 -1.27 -0.23
CA GLY A 146 10.49 -1.28 -1.26
C GLY A 146 9.06 -1.34 -0.69
N ASP A 147 8.87 -2.02 0.44
CA ASP A 147 7.60 -2.19 1.18
C ASP A 147 7.26 -0.94 2.01
N ARG A 148 7.33 0.25 1.40
CA ARG A 148 6.65 1.41 1.99
C ARG A 148 5.15 1.08 2.12
N THR A 149 4.53 1.51 3.21
CA THR A 149 3.07 1.47 3.33
C THR A 149 2.43 2.16 2.12
N PHE A 150 1.20 1.77 1.77
CA PHE A 150 0.51 2.26 0.57
C PHE A 150 0.62 3.78 0.41
N ASP A 151 0.32 4.51 1.48
CA ASP A 151 0.36 5.98 1.54
C ASP A 151 1.77 6.59 1.32
N LEU A 152 2.84 5.83 1.54
CA LEU A 152 4.21 6.28 1.33
C LEU A 152 4.82 5.82 0.00
N ARG A 153 4.09 5.05 -0.82
CA ARG A 153 4.56 4.63 -2.15
C ARG A 153 4.39 5.74 -3.17
N ALA A 154 5.47 6.00 -3.92
CA ALA A 154 5.47 6.94 -5.03
C ALA A 154 4.46 6.53 -6.11
N VAL A 155 3.84 7.52 -6.73
CA VAL A 155 2.99 7.38 -7.91
C VAL A 155 3.73 8.05 -9.07
N PRO A 156 4.45 7.29 -9.93
CA PRO A 156 5.34 7.86 -10.94
C PRO A 156 4.65 8.81 -11.93
N ASP A 157 3.38 8.56 -12.23
CA ASP A 157 2.60 9.36 -13.17
C ASP A 157 2.03 10.64 -12.54
N ALA A 158 2.14 10.81 -11.21
CA ALA A 158 1.67 12.01 -10.53
C ALA A 158 2.74 13.11 -10.53
N GLU A 159 2.29 14.34 -10.70
CA GLU A 159 3.11 15.55 -10.68
C GLU A 159 2.69 16.50 -9.55
N LEU A 160 3.48 17.55 -9.30
CA LEU A 160 3.14 18.53 -8.27
C LEU A 160 1.85 19.30 -8.58
N ASP A 161 1.50 19.44 -9.86
CA ASP A 161 0.29 20.15 -10.31
C ASP A 161 -1.00 19.39 -9.95
N ASP A 162 -0.91 18.07 -9.72
CA ASP A 162 -2.01 17.25 -9.20
C ASP A 162 -2.33 17.55 -7.73
N LEU A 163 -1.45 18.28 -7.04
CA LEU A 163 -1.61 18.68 -5.65
C LEU A 163 -2.17 20.10 -5.52
N ASP A 164 -2.96 20.31 -4.50
CA ASP A 164 -3.39 21.60 -4.00
C ASP A 164 -2.28 22.20 -3.12
N LEU A 165 -1.34 22.86 -3.80
CA LEU A 165 -0.19 23.49 -3.17
C LEU A 165 -0.60 24.70 -2.32
N GLU A 166 -1.72 25.36 -2.64
CA GLU A 166 -2.25 26.49 -1.88
C GLU A 166 -2.74 26.01 -0.50
N PHE A 167 -3.55 24.95 -0.47
CA PHE A 167 -3.95 24.29 0.78
C PHE A 167 -2.74 23.83 1.60
N PHE A 168 -1.73 23.24 0.94
CA PHE A 168 -0.52 22.80 1.62
C PHE A 168 0.22 23.97 2.31
N GLU A 169 0.41 25.09 1.62
CA GLU A 169 1.17 26.22 2.13
C GLU A 169 0.41 27.01 3.21
N HIS A 170 -0.90 27.19 3.04
CA HIS A 170 -1.70 28.06 3.90
C HIS A 170 -2.36 27.34 5.07
N GLU A 171 -2.73 26.06 4.92
CA GLU A 171 -3.48 25.33 5.95
C GLU A 171 -2.65 24.20 6.58
N TYR A 172 -2.08 23.31 5.76
CA TYR A 172 -1.36 22.15 6.28
C TYR A 172 -0.10 22.55 7.04
N ILE A 173 0.74 23.40 6.44
CA ILE A 173 2.00 23.82 7.05
C ILE A 173 1.78 24.63 8.34
N GLY A 174 0.78 25.52 8.36
CA GLY A 174 0.43 26.29 9.55
C GLY A 174 0.00 25.41 10.73
N SER A 175 -0.56 24.23 10.44
CA SER A 175 -0.94 23.23 11.44
C SER A 175 0.23 22.30 11.81
N ALA A 176 1.18 22.07 10.89
CA ALA A 176 2.31 21.16 11.05
C ALA A 176 3.50 21.78 11.81
N LEU A 177 3.73 23.08 11.64
CA LEU A 177 4.94 23.77 12.08
C LEU A 177 4.60 25.07 12.80
N ALA A 178 5.42 25.44 13.79
CA ALA A 178 5.33 26.75 14.43
C ALA A 178 5.68 27.85 13.42
N ARG A 179 5.06 29.03 13.59
CA ARG A 179 5.16 30.15 12.64
C ARG A 179 6.61 30.60 12.42
N GLU A 180 7.43 30.57 13.45
CA GLU A 180 8.86 30.93 13.38
C GLU A 180 9.64 29.95 12.48
N VAL A 181 9.32 28.64 12.56
CA VAL A 181 9.94 27.60 11.73
C VAL A 181 9.54 27.75 10.26
N ILE A 182 8.31 28.20 9.99
CA ILE A 182 7.82 28.44 8.62
C ILE A 182 8.55 29.64 8.02
N GLU A 183 8.67 30.75 8.76
CA GLU A 183 9.31 31.99 8.31
C GLU A 183 10.82 31.83 8.06
N GLU A 184 11.50 30.95 8.82
CA GLU A 184 12.92 30.63 8.62
C GLU A 184 13.18 29.60 7.51
N ASN A 185 12.16 28.82 7.11
CA ASN A 185 12.32 27.72 6.17
C ASN A 185 12.37 28.21 4.71
N ARG A 186 13.59 28.43 4.21
CA ARG A 186 13.87 28.86 2.82
C ARG A 186 13.96 27.71 1.80
N ARG A 187 13.51 26.50 2.14
CA ARG A 187 13.60 25.36 1.23
C ARG A 187 12.62 25.53 0.06
N PRO A 188 12.99 25.08 -1.16
CA PRO A 188 12.05 24.93 -2.27
C PRO A 188 10.81 24.10 -1.87
N LEU A 189 9.68 24.37 -2.50
CA LEU A 189 8.40 23.73 -2.21
C LEU A 189 8.47 22.19 -2.22
N GLU A 190 9.11 21.63 -3.23
CA GLU A 190 9.30 20.18 -3.36
C GLU A 190 10.07 19.59 -2.17
N GLN A 191 11.12 20.29 -1.70
CA GLN A 191 11.88 19.86 -0.52
C GLN A 191 11.06 19.98 0.77
N ARG A 192 10.15 20.96 0.87
CA ARG A 192 9.19 21.07 1.98
C ARG A 192 8.23 19.89 1.98
N LEU A 193 7.60 19.57 0.84
CA LEU A 193 6.73 18.40 0.68
C LEU A 193 7.48 17.09 0.98
N ALA A 194 8.71 16.94 0.49
CA ALA A 194 9.56 15.78 0.78
C ALA A 194 9.90 15.66 2.27
N SER A 195 10.16 16.77 2.96
CA SER A 195 10.45 16.76 4.41
C SER A 195 9.26 16.31 5.26
N LEU A 196 8.04 16.55 4.77
CA LEU A 196 6.79 16.07 5.35
C LEU A 196 6.36 14.70 4.79
N ARG A 197 7.24 14.07 3.99
CA ARG A 197 7.07 12.75 3.37
C ARG A 197 5.93 12.66 2.36
N PHE A 198 5.49 13.77 1.76
CA PHE A 198 4.53 13.75 0.65
C PHE A 198 5.18 13.42 -0.70
N ILE A 199 6.51 13.61 -0.81
CA ILE A 199 7.28 13.20 -2.00
C ILE A 199 8.11 11.95 -1.66
N THR A 200 8.09 10.98 -2.57
CA THR A 200 8.87 9.75 -2.51
C THR A 200 9.54 9.51 -3.86
N ARG A 201 10.86 9.34 -3.87
CA ARG A 201 11.63 9.10 -5.11
C ARG A 201 11.35 10.15 -6.21
N GLY A 202 11.15 11.41 -5.83
CA GLY A 202 10.90 12.53 -6.76
C GLY A 202 9.44 12.69 -7.22
N HIS A 203 8.52 11.81 -6.79
CA HIS A 203 7.11 11.89 -7.16
C HIS A 203 6.21 12.03 -5.93
N PRO A 204 5.01 12.65 -6.05
CA PRO A 204 3.95 12.52 -5.06
C PRO A 204 3.68 11.04 -4.73
N ASN A 205 3.39 10.77 -3.45
CA ASN A 205 2.92 9.46 -3.03
C ASN A 205 1.40 9.42 -2.82
N ASN A 206 0.85 8.23 -2.65
CA ASN A 206 -0.60 8.05 -2.46
C ASN A 206 -1.13 8.87 -1.27
N GLY A 207 -0.34 9.05 -0.20
CA GLY A 207 -0.72 9.87 0.93
C GLY A 207 -0.84 11.36 0.58
N ALA A 208 0.08 11.87 -0.25
CA ALA A 208 -0.03 13.22 -0.79
C ALA A 208 -1.29 13.39 -1.63
N LEU A 209 -1.60 12.43 -2.49
CA LEU A 209 -2.81 12.48 -3.34
C LEU A 209 -4.10 12.42 -2.49
N LEU A 210 -4.14 11.63 -1.43
CA LEU A 210 -5.31 11.53 -0.56
C LEU A 210 -5.50 12.74 0.37
N VAL A 211 -4.43 13.47 0.72
CA VAL A 211 -4.50 14.60 1.65
C VAL A 211 -4.53 15.95 0.92
N LEU A 212 -3.76 16.07 -0.15
CA LEU A 212 -3.51 17.30 -0.91
C LEU A 212 -3.95 17.19 -2.36
N GLY A 213 -4.38 16.04 -2.87
CA GLY A 213 -4.68 15.88 -4.29
C GLY A 213 -5.92 16.67 -4.72
N ARG A 214 -5.87 17.26 -5.91
CA ARG A 214 -7.01 17.96 -6.50
C ARG A 214 -8.18 17.01 -6.82
N GLN A 215 -7.86 15.81 -7.29
CA GLN A 215 -8.81 14.76 -7.66
C GLN A 215 -8.36 13.38 -7.15
N PRO A 216 -8.47 13.10 -5.84
CA PRO A 216 -7.89 11.87 -5.26
C PRO A 216 -8.46 10.58 -5.83
N ARG A 217 -9.70 10.59 -6.33
CA ARG A 217 -10.36 9.39 -6.90
C ARG A 217 -9.83 8.94 -8.25
N ASP A 218 -9.19 9.83 -9.00
CA ASP A 218 -8.56 9.45 -10.27
C ASP A 218 -7.38 8.51 -10.00
N TRP A 219 -6.72 8.70 -8.86
CA TRP A 219 -5.59 7.91 -8.38
C TRP A 219 -6.03 6.73 -7.52
N VAL A 220 -7.06 6.93 -6.69
CA VAL A 220 -7.56 5.93 -5.74
C VAL A 220 -9.10 5.87 -5.82
N PRO A 221 -9.67 5.06 -6.73
CA PRO A 221 -11.11 5.10 -7.07
C PRO A 221 -12.08 4.90 -5.89
N GLY A 222 -11.66 4.13 -4.87
CA GLY A 222 -12.43 3.88 -3.66
C GLY A 222 -12.26 4.92 -2.54
N ALA A 223 -11.53 6.02 -2.78
CA ALA A 223 -11.25 7.06 -1.79
C ALA A 223 -12.42 8.05 -1.64
N TYR A 224 -13.57 7.55 -1.22
CA TYR A 224 -14.73 8.37 -0.88
C TYR A 224 -15.51 7.71 0.26
N LEU A 225 -16.42 8.47 0.87
CA LEU A 225 -17.37 7.96 1.84
C LEU A 225 -18.76 7.92 1.22
N GLN A 226 -19.40 6.76 1.26
CA GLN A 226 -20.79 6.59 0.85
C GLN A 226 -21.69 6.69 2.09
N PHE A 227 -22.68 7.57 2.03
CA PHE A 227 -23.67 7.75 3.09
C PHE A 227 -25.08 7.47 2.57
N LEU A 228 -25.86 6.72 3.34
CA LEU A 228 -27.24 6.39 3.02
C LEU A 228 -28.12 6.49 4.26
N ARG A 229 -29.13 7.38 4.25
CA ARG A 229 -30.17 7.44 5.27
C ARG A 229 -31.38 6.64 4.80
N ILE A 230 -31.70 5.57 5.50
CA ILE A 230 -32.77 4.63 5.17
C ILE A 230 -33.93 4.82 6.13
N ASP A 231 -35.15 4.95 5.60
CA ASP A 231 -36.38 5.02 6.38
C ASP A 231 -36.94 3.65 6.73
N GLY A 232 -36.19 2.93 7.55
CA GLY A 232 -36.56 1.61 8.00
C GLY A 232 -35.40 0.92 8.69
N SER A 233 -35.47 -0.41 8.79
CA SER A 233 -34.46 -1.24 9.46
C SER A 233 -33.79 -2.24 8.51
N ALA A 234 -34.28 -2.34 7.27
CA ALA A 234 -33.77 -3.20 6.21
C ALA A 234 -33.19 -2.40 5.04
N LEU A 235 -32.17 -2.95 4.37
CA LEU A 235 -31.52 -2.31 3.22
C LEU A 235 -32.45 -2.03 2.03
N GLY A 236 -33.56 -2.76 1.92
CA GLY A 236 -34.55 -2.57 0.86
C GLY A 236 -35.60 -1.48 1.17
N ASP A 237 -35.54 -0.86 2.35
CA ASP A 237 -36.49 0.18 2.75
C ASP A 237 -36.22 1.50 2.01
N PRO A 238 -37.19 2.43 1.95
CA PRO A 238 -37.05 3.68 1.21
C PRO A 238 -35.86 4.52 1.67
N VAL A 239 -35.13 5.11 0.73
CA VAL A 239 -34.00 6.01 1.01
C VAL A 239 -34.51 7.44 1.22
N LYS A 240 -34.13 8.04 2.36
CA LYS A 240 -34.42 9.44 2.71
C LYS A 240 -33.37 10.41 2.18
N ASP A 241 -32.10 10.02 2.24
CA ASP A 241 -31.00 10.81 1.72
C ASP A 241 -29.85 9.89 1.28
N GLU A 242 -29.15 10.28 0.23
CA GLU A 242 -27.97 9.62 -0.29
C GLU A 242 -26.91 10.66 -0.58
N LYS A 243 -25.71 10.46 -0.05
CA LYS A 243 -24.56 11.34 -0.30
C LYS A 243 -23.32 10.51 -0.63
N GLN A 244 -22.48 11.05 -1.50
CA GLN A 244 -21.10 10.60 -1.67
C GLN A 244 -20.20 11.76 -1.29
N LEU A 245 -19.44 11.60 -0.20
CA LEU A 245 -18.46 12.57 0.22
C LEU A 245 -17.14 12.23 -0.47
N ASP A 246 -16.78 13.08 -1.42
CA ASP A 246 -15.61 12.97 -2.28
C ASP A 246 -14.64 14.14 -2.04
N GLY A 247 -13.41 14.02 -2.50
CA GLY A 247 -12.32 14.98 -2.33
C GLY A 247 -11.20 14.42 -1.47
N THR A 248 -10.37 15.32 -0.95
CA THR A 248 -9.30 14.95 -0.02
C THR A 248 -9.86 14.47 1.31
N LEU A 249 -9.08 13.70 2.08
CA LEU A 249 -9.51 13.25 3.40
C LEU A 249 -9.94 14.40 4.34
N PRO A 250 -9.24 15.55 4.41
CA PRO A 250 -9.72 16.72 5.15
C PRO A 250 -11.09 17.20 4.70
N GLN A 251 -11.33 17.29 3.38
CA GLN A 251 -12.61 17.71 2.82
C GLN A 251 -13.74 16.72 3.15
N ILE A 252 -13.46 15.41 3.04
CA ILE A 252 -14.40 14.36 3.43
C ILE A 252 -14.74 14.47 4.92
N MET A 253 -13.74 14.69 5.79
CA MET A 253 -13.97 14.81 7.24
C MET A 253 -14.75 16.07 7.61
N SER A 254 -14.48 17.21 6.98
CA SER A 254 -15.24 18.45 7.20
C SER A 254 -16.69 18.32 6.73
N ARG A 255 -16.93 17.77 5.53
CA ARG A 255 -18.30 17.53 5.02
C ARG A 255 -19.05 16.47 5.83
N LEU A 256 -18.34 15.49 6.38
CA LEU A 256 -18.90 14.51 7.29
C LEU A 256 -19.43 15.19 8.56
N ASP A 257 -18.70 16.13 9.13
CA ASP A 257 -19.13 16.83 10.34
C ASP A 257 -20.45 17.58 10.10
N GLU A 258 -20.55 18.32 8.99
CA GLU A 258 -21.78 19.00 8.57
C GLU A 258 -22.93 18.01 8.34
N LEU A 259 -22.66 16.88 7.70
CA LEU A 259 -23.66 15.85 7.41
C LEU A 259 -24.22 15.23 8.70
N LEU A 260 -23.35 14.96 9.69
CA LEU A 260 -23.78 14.43 10.98
C LEU A 260 -24.65 15.44 11.73
N GLU A 261 -24.28 16.73 11.74
CA GLU A 261 -25.07 17.78 12.39
C GLU A 261 -26.49 17.90 11.80
N VAL A 262 -26.65 17.70 10.49
CA VAL A 262 -27.95 17.77 9.81
C VAL A 262 -28.86 16.57 10.13
N HIS A 263 -28.29 15.39 10.36
CA HIS A 263 -29.05 14.16 10.55
C HIS A 263 -29.29 13.75 12.00
N ILE A 264 -28.43 14.18 12.94
CA ILE A 264 -28.61 13.91 14.36
C ILE A 264 -29.89 14.58 14.85
N GLN A 265 -30.77 13.78 15.45
CA GLN A 265 -32.03 14.26 15.98
C GLN A 265 -31.90 14.54 17.45
N VAL A 266 -32.40 15.69 17.88
CA VAL A 266 -32.46 16.06 19.30
C VAL A 266 -33.91 15.92 19.75
N ALA A 267 -34.17 14.97 20.65
CA ALA A 267 -35.50 14.81 21.21
C ALA A 267 -35.81 16.00 22.12
N VAL A 268 -36.91 16.71 21.83
CA VAL A 268 -37.40 17.81 22.67
C VAL A 268 -38.49 17.27 23.57
N ASP A 269 -38.19 17.10 24.86
CA ASP A 269 -39.21 16.84 25.87
C ASP A 269 -39.95 18.15 26.20
N LEU A 270 -41.20 18.26 25.75
CA LEU A 270 -42.05 19.42 26.00
C LEU A 270 -42.65 19.46 27.41
N THR A 271 -42.47 18.40 28.20
CA THR A 271 -42.99 18.27 29.58
C THR A 271 -41.93 18.48 30.66
N ALA A 272 -40.66 18.50 30.25
CA ALA A 272 -39.50 18.74 31.10
C ALA A 272 -39.41 20.19 31.61
N GLN A 273 -39.04 20.38 32.89
CA GLN A 273 -38.63 21.70 33.39
C GLN A 273 -37.34 22.15 32.69
N ALA A 274 -37.08 23.46 32.66
CA ALA A 274 -36.04 24.16 31.87
C ALA A 274 -34.56 23.74 32.06
N ARG A 275 -34.27 22.57 32.65
CA ARG A 275 -32.94 22.00 32.88
C ARG A 275 -32.74 20.59 32.31
N ASP A 276 -33.73 19.94 31.71
CA ASP A 276 -33.46 18.67 31.04
C ASP A 276 -32.65 18.92 29.77
N VAL A 277 -31.42 18.42 29.78
CA VAL A 277 -30.49 18.48 28.65
C VAL A 277 -31.10 17.64 27.55
N GLN A 278 -31.42 18.29 26.42
CA GLN A 278 -31.93 17.58 25.25
C GLN A 278 -30.87 16.58 24.79
N GLN A 279 -31.16 15.28 24.88
CA GLN A 279 -30.23 14.24 24.48
C GLN A 279 -30.43 13.93 22.98
N PRO A 280 -29.35 13.97 22.17
CA PRO A 280 -29.42 13.54 20.79
C PRO A 280 -29.60 12.02 20.69
N ASP A 281 -30.15 11.55 19.57
CA ASP A 281 -30.23 10.13 19.22
C ASP A 281 -28.84 9.48 19.11
N TYR A 282 -27.84 10.25 18.68
CA TYR A 282 -26.43 9.86 18.69
C TYR A 282 -25.51 11.04 19.04
N PRO A 283 -24.49 10.85 19.88
CA PRO A 283 -23.49 11.88 20.14
C PRO A 283 -22.59 12.05 18.90
N ALA A 284 -22.65 13.24 18.28
CA ALA A 284 -21.91 13.58 17.06
C ALA A 284 -20.43 13.20 17.15
N ARG A 285 -19.80 13.53 18.28
CA ARG A 285 -18.37 13.25 18.51
C ARG A 285 -18.05 11.76 18.50
N ALA A 286 -18.94 10.88 18.96
CA ALA A 286 -18.69 9.45 18.91
C ALA A 286 -18.72 8.94 17.46
N LEU A 287 -19.70 9.38 16.68
CA LEU A 287 -19.80 9.04 15.25
C LEU A 287 -18.59 9.57 14.46
N GLN A 288 -18.17 10.82 14.73
CA GLN A 288 -16.95 11.39 14.16
C GLN A 288 -15.73 10.50 14.46
N GLN A 289 -15.54 10.07 15.71
CA GLN A 289 -14.42 9.20 16.07
C GLN A 289 -14.45 7.87 15.31
N LEU A 290 -15.62 7.20 15.23
CA LEU A 290 -15.77 5.91 14.57
C LEU A 290 -15.54 6.00 13.05
N ILE A 291 -16.14 7.02 12.40
CA ILE A 291 -16.06 7.17 10.95
C ILE A 291 -14.68 7.68 10.52
N ARG A 292 -14.07 8.63 11.25
CA ARG A 292 -12.70 9.07 10.96
C ARG A 292 -11.68 7.94 11.18
N ASN A 293 -11.89 7.10 12.19
CA ASN A 293 -11.08 5.89 12.39
C ASN A 293 -11.21 4.93 11.19
N ALA A 294 -12.43 4.73 10.67
CA ALA A 294 -12.65 3.95 9.47
C ALA A 294 -11.87 4.51 8.27
N LEU A 295 -11.97 5.83 8.01
CA LEU A 295 -11.25 6.49 6.91
C LEU A 295 -9.73 6.35 7.01
N ILE A 296 -9.13 6.52 8.18
CA ILE A 296 -7.67 6.43 8.35
C ILE A 296 -7.16 4.98 8.22
N HIS A 297 -7.89 4.03 8.76
CA HIS A 297 -7.48 2.61 8.77
C HIS A 297 -7.96 1.81 7.57
N ARG A 298 -8.72 2.43 6.66
CA ARG A 298 -9.21 1.81 5.42
C ARG A 298 -8.07 1.17 4.62
N ALA A 299 -8.34 -0.01 4.04
CA ALA A 299 -7.54 -0.57 2.97
C ALA A 299 -7.73 0.23 1.67
N TYR A 300 -6.80 1.14 1.37
CA TYR A 300 -6.80 1.89 0.10
C TYR A 300 -6.23 1.08 -1.08
N GLU A 301 -5.57 -0.04 -0.79
CA GLU A 301 -5.04 -0.98 -1.79
C GLU A 301 -5.79 -2.31 -1.74
N GLY A 302 -5.93 -2.95 -2.91
CA GLY A 302 -6.52 -4.28 -3.05
C GLY A 302 -8.04 -4.29 -3.03
N THR A 303 -8.69 -3.12 -2.87
CA THR A 303 -10.14 -2.96 -2.94
C THR A 303 -10.53 -1.54 -3.36
N ASN A 304 -11.55 -1.46 -4.21
CA ASN A 304 -12.18 -0.19 -4.60
C ASN A 304 -13.45 0.11 -3.79
N ALA A 305 -13.78 -0.70 -2.78
CA ALA A 305 -14.93 -0.45 -1.92
C ALA A 305 -14.71 0.81 -1.06
N PRO A 306 -15.66 1.75 -0.98
CA PRO A 306 -15.55 2.91 -0.11
C PRO A 306 -15.84 2.55 1.37
N VAL A 307 -15.57 3.49 2.28
CA VAL A 307 -16.23 3.44 3.60
C VAL A 307 -17.71 3.70 3.40
N ARG A 308 -18.57 2.90 4.02
CA ARG A 308 -20.02 3.05 3.94
C ARG A 308 -20.61 3.38 5.30
N VAL A 309 -21.50 4.35 5.35
CA VAL A 309 -22.26 4.74 6.53
C VAL A 309 -23.73 4.62 6.19
N TYR A 310 -24.38 3.56 6.69
CA TYR A 310 -25.80 3.31 6.50
C TYR A 310 -26.55 3.60 7.78
N TRP A 311 -27.47 4.56 7.72
CA TRP A 311 -28.20 5.06 8.87
C TRP A 311 -29.67 4.62 8.78
N PHE A 312 -29.99 3.60 9.55
CA PHE A 312 -31.34 3.04 9.72
C PHE A 312 -32.07 3.72 10.87
N ASN A 313 -33.37 3.47 11.00
CA ASN A 313 -34.16 4.05 12.08
C ASN A 313 -33.78 3.53 13.48
N ASP A 314 -33.15 2.35 13.59
CA ASP A 314 -32.76 1.72 14.85
C ASP A 314 -31.24 1.74 15.11
N ARG A 315 -30.42 1.98 14.07
CA ARG A 315 -28.96 1.86 14.15
C ARG A 315 -28.23 2.58 13.02
N ILE A 316 -26.94 2.81 13.24
CA ILE A 316 -25.97 3.25 12.23
C ILE A 316 -24.96 2.12 12.03
N GLU A 317 -24.74 1.75 10.78
CA GLU A 317 -23.76 0.76 10.35
C GLU A 317 -22.62 1.46 9.61
N ILE A 318 -21.39 1.29 10.09
CA ILE A 318 -20.16 1.81 9.47
C ILE A 318 -19.35 0.62 8.96
N SER A 319 -19.32 0.42 7.64
CA SER A 319 -18.54 -0.63 6.99
C SER A 319 -17.23 -0.07 6.49
N ASN A 320 -16.11 -0.60 7.01
CA ASN A 320 -14.77 -0.20 6.64
C ASN A 320 -14.05 -1.33 5.88
N PRO A 321 -13.68 -1.12 4.60
CA PRO A 321 -12.87 -2.06 3.84
C PRO A 321 -11.50 -2.32 4.48
N GLY A 322 -11.16 -3.60 4.56
CA GLY A 322 -9.96 -4.11 5.22
C GLY A 322 -10.27 -4.76 6.58
N GLY A 323 -9.45 -5.73 6.97
CA GLY A 323 -9.48 -6.32 8.30
C GLY A 323 -8.55 -5.60 9.29
N LEU A 324 -8.48 -6.18 10.50
CA LEU A 324 -7.50 -5.79 11.52
C LEU A 324 -6.06 -5.85 10.96
N TYR A 325 -5.19 -4.97 11.45
CA TYR A 325 -3.88 -4.74 10.88
C TYR A 325 -2.76 -4.85 11.92
N GLY A 326 -1.64 -5.44 11.49
CA GLY A 326 -0.42 -5.54 12.28
C GLY A 326 -0.63 -6.26 13.61
N GLN A 327 -0.27 -5.62 14.71
CA GLN A 327 -0.40 -6.19 16.05
C GLN A 327 -1.82 -6.13 16.65
N VAL A 328 -2.77 -5.45 15.99
CA VAL A 328 -4.15 -5.34 16.47
C VAL A 328 -4.93 -6.61 16.12
N ASN A 329 -5.61 -7.18 17.11
CA ASN A 329 -6.48 -8.34 16.99
C ASN A 329 -7.76 -8.13 17.80
N GLU A 330 -8.74 -9.03 17.67
CA GLU A 330 -10.05 -8.89 18.31
C GLU A 330 -9.97 -8.75 19.84
N ARG A 331 -8.93 -9.31 20.47
CA ARG A 331 -8.77 -9.29 21.93
C ARG A 331 -8.21 -7.98 22.45
N ASN A 332 -7.50 -7.20 21.64
CA ASN A 332 -6.85 -5.96 22.05
C ASN A 332 -7.43 -4.70 21.36
N PHE A 333 -8.38 -4.87 20.44
CA PHE A 333 -9.03 -3.77 19.74
C PHE A 333 -9.72 -2.80 20.72
N GLY A 334 -9.37 -1.51 20.62
CA GLY A 334 -9.91 -0.47 21.50
C GLY A 334 -9.37 -0.50 22.93
N GLN A 335 -8.26 -1.20 23.20
CA GLN A 335 -7.57 -1.25 24.50
C GLN A 335 -6.21 -0.53 24.49
N GLY A 336 -5.98 0.35 23.51
CA GLY A 336 -4.73 1.12 23.35
C GLY A 336 -3.66 0.46 22.47
N ALA A 337 -3.85 -0.80 22.02
CA ALA A 337 -3.03 -1.39 20.97
C ALA A 337 -3.24 -0.60 19.66
N THR A 338 -2.15 -0.09 19.09
CA THR A 338 -2.20 0.73 17.86
C THR A 338 -1.19 0.22 16.84
N ASP A 339 -1.66 0.07 15.61
CA ASP A 339 -0.85 -0.15 14.44
C ASP A 339 -1.53 0.54 13.25
N TYR A 340 -0.75 1.17 12.39
CA TYR A 340 -1.28 2.03 11.34
C TYR A 340 -0.96 1.44 9.96
N ARG A 341 -2.03 1.06 9.25
CA ARG A 341 -1.96 0.66 7.84
C ARG A 341 -1.45 1.81 6.95
N ASN A 342 -1.87 3.03 7.29
CA ASN A 342 -1.54 4.26 6.57
C ASN A 342 -0.94 5.28 7.57
N PRO A 343 0.35 5.15 7.94
CA PRO A 343 1.00 6.01 8.95
C PRO A 343 1.10 7.49 8.53
N LEU A 344 1.32 7.80 7.26
CA LEU A 344 1.33 9.18 6.76
C LEU A 344 -0.06 9.80 6.84
N LEU A 345 -1.12 9.07 6.47
CA LEU A 345 -2.49 9.56 6.60
C LEU A 345 -2.85 9.85 8.06
N ALA A 346 -2.52 8.91 8.97
CA ALA A 346 -2.78 9.08 10.40
C ALA A 346 -2.05 10.30 10.98
N GLU A 347 -0.81 10.53 10.56
CA GLU A 347 -0.04 11.70 10.97
C GLU A 347 -0.62 13.01 10.40
N ALA A 348 -0.91 13.04 9.11
CA ALA A 348 -1.48 14.21 8.43
C ALA A 348 -2.83 14.64 9.05
N MET A 349 -3.71 13.67 9.33
CA MET A 349 -4.99 13.97 9.99
C MET A 349 -4.81 14.39 11.45
N GLY A 350 -3.76 13.91 12.12
CA GLY A 350 -3.40 14.35 13.47
C GLY A 350 -2.88 15.78 13.48
N VAL A 351 -2.05 16.15 12.50
CA VAL A 351 -1.56 17.52 12.29
C VAL A 351 -2.71 18.48 12.06
N LEU A 352 -3.69 18.11 11.22
CA LEU A 352 -4.88 18.91 10.94
C LEU A 352 -5.93 18.89 12.07
N GLY A 353 -5.66 18.20 13.19
CA GLY A 353 -6.55 18.18 14.35
C GLY A 353 -7.79 17.29 14.23
N TYR A 354 -7.93 16.51 13.15
CA TYR A 354 -9.08 15.63 12.96
C TYR A 354 -9.05 14.38 13.84
N VAL A 355 -7.86 13.90 14.21
CA VAL A 355 -7.69 12.70 15.04
C VAL A 355 -6.66 12.88 16.15
N GLN A 356 -6.88 12.14 17.23
CA GLN A 356 -5.92 12.04 18.33
C GLN A 356 -5.07 10.78 18.17
N ARG A 357 -3.76 10.92 18.41
CA ARG A 357 -2.82 9.77 18.41
C ARG A 357 -3.04 8.92 19.67
N TYR A 358 -2.40 7.76 19.75
CA TYR A 358 -2.38 6.84 20.92
C TYR A 358 -3.63 5.97 21.16
N GLY A 359 -4.51 5.80 20.17
CA GLY A 359 -5.59 4.82 20.27
C GLY A 359 -6.74 5.20 21.20
N PHE A 360 -6.85 6.48 21.55
CA PHE A 360 -7.93 7.02 22.39
C PHE A 360 -9.30 7.09 21.71
N GLY A 361 -9.35 7.09 20.38
CA GLY A 361 -10.60 7.33 19.63
C GLY A 361 -11.73 6.34 19.93
N ILE A 362 -11.42 5.03 19.95
CA ILE A 362 -12.42 3.99 20.26
C ILE A 362 -12.87 4.04 21.73
N PRO A 363 -11.97 4.11 22.74
CA PRO A 363 -12.36 4.35 24.13
C PRO A 363 -13.23 5.59 24.31
N LEU A 364 -12.88 6.71 23.67
CA LEU A 364 -13.64 7.96 23.74
C LEU A 364 -15.04 7.80 23.13
N ALA A 365 -15.15 7.16 21.96
CA ALA A 365 -16.44 6.88 21.34
C ALA A 365 -17.35 6.03 22.24
N ARG A 366 -16.79 5.01 22.92
CA ARG A 366 -17.53 4.18 23.88
C ARG A 366 -18.03 5.00 25.07
N SER A 367 -17.17 5.82 25.68
CA SER A 367 -17.53 6.69 26.79
C SER A 367 -18.65 7.66 26.39
N LEU A 368 -18.53 8.31 25.23
CA LEU A 368 -19.52 9.27 24.75
C LEU A 368 -20.89 8.63 24.48
N LEU A 369 -20.90 7.39 23.97
CA LEU A 369 -22.13 6.63 23.75
C LEU A 369 -22.78 6.23 25.08
N GLU A 370 -21.99 5.76 26.03
CA GLU A 370 -22.44 5.41 27.38
C GLU A 370 -23.04 6.62 28.11
N ASP A 371 -22.34 7.77 28.07
CA ASP A 371 -22.80 9.03 28.67
C ASP A 371 -24.12 9.54 28.06
N ASN A 372 -24.37 9.22 26.78
CA ASN A 372 -25.60 9.57 26.07
C ASN A 372 -26.72 8.52 26.23
N GLY A 373 -26.47 7.39 26.91
CA GLY A 373 -27.44 6.31 27.08
C GLY A 373 -27.57 5.36 25.88
N ASN A 374 -26.69 5.45 24.89
CA ASN A 374 -26.62 4.49 23.79
C ASN A 374 -25.99 3.17 24.28
N PRO A 375 -26.39 2.02 23.72
CA PRO A 375 -25.66 0.78 23.89
C PRO A 375 -24.22 0.89 23.39
N ALA A 376 -23.32 0.08 23.98
CA ALA A 376 -21.94 0.00 23.51
C ALA A 376 -21.89 -0.40 22.01
N PRO A 377 -20.99 0.20 21.21
CA PRO A 377 -20.89 -0.10 19.80
C PRO A 377 -20.44 -1.55 19.58
N GLU A 378 -21.15 -2.26 18.68
CA GLU A 378 -20.81 -3.62 18.28
C GLU A 378 -19.75 -3.58 17.18
N PHE A 379 -18.70 -4.39 17.29
CA PHE A 379 -17.67 -4.54 16.26
C PHE A 379 -17.72 -5.96 15.70
N ARG A 380 -17.83 -6.10 14.38
CA ARG A 380 -17.75 -7.38 13.68
C ARG A 380 -16.53 -7.35 12.76
N PHE A 381 -15.62 -8.29 12.99
CA PHE A 381 -14.37 -8.40 12.23
C PHE A 381 -14.50 -9.52 11.21
N GLU A 382 -14.34 -9.18 9.94
CA GLU A 382 -14.23 -10.12 8.84
C GLU A 382 -12.86 -9.95 8.17
N ALA A 383 -12.38 -10.98 7.47
CA ALA A 383 -11.02 -10.98 6.89
C ALA A 383 -10.74 -9.77 5.97
N GLY A 384 -11.77 -9.21 5.33
CA GLY A 384 -11.66 -8.08 4.42
C GLY A 384 -12.51 -6.86 4.78
N ASN A 385 -13.16 -6.84 5.94
CA ASN A 385 -14.06 -5.75 6.33
C ASN A 385 -14.21 -5.67 7.86
N VAL A 386 -14.31 -4.46 8.40
CA VAL A 386 -14.73 -4.23 9.78
C VAL A 386 -16.06 -3.50 9.75
N LEU A 387 -17.08 -4.07 10.39
CA LEU A 387 -18.39 -3.45 10.55
C LEU A 387 -18.56 -2.96 11.99
N VAL A 388 -18.91 -1.69 12.14
CA VAL A 388 -19.30 -1.10 13.43
C VAL A 388 -20.80 -0.83 13.42
N ILE A 389 -21.51 -1.24 14.46
CA ILE A 389 -22.94 -1.00 14.62
C ILE A 389 -23.16 -0.15 15.87
N VAL A 390 -23.78 1.00 15.71
CA VAL A 390 -24.16 1.91 16.80
C VAL A 390 -25.68 1.96 16.88
N ARG A 391 -26.26 1.59 18.03
CA ARG A 391 -27.72 1.57 18.21
C ARG A 391 -28.21 2.87 18.85
N ALA A 392 -29.44 3.27 18.51
CA ALA A 392 -30.12 4.36 19.19
C ALA A 392 -30.28 4.04 20.70
N PRO A 393 -30.42 5.06 21.58
CA PRO A 393 -30.77 4.84 22.98
C PRO A 393 -32.14 4.16 23.09
N ALA A 394 -32.35 3.44 24.19
CA ALA A 394 -33.54 2.64 24.46
C ALA A 394 -34.78 3.49 24.80
#